data_AF-A0A7X4DVX4-F1
#
_entry.id   AF-A0A7X4DVX4-F1
#
_cell.length_a   1.000
_cell.length_b   1.000
_cell.length_c   1.000
_cell.angle_alpha   90.00
_cell.angle_beta   90.00
_cell.angle_gamma   90.00
#
_symmetry.space_group_name_H-M   'P 1'
#
loop_
_entity.id
_entity.type
_entity.pdbx_description
1 polymer ?
#
loop_
_entity_poly.entity_id
_entity_poly.type
_entity_poly.pdbx_seq_one_letter_code
_entity_poly.pdbx_strand_id
1 'polypeptide(L)' 'MTTPPEFDDGEIRYIDLDLDVTVRAGGTIELLDVDEFEEHRLEYGYPPDVVEQAQAAAGELSTLAQRQQFPFDL' A
#
# COMPACT_ATOMS: atom_id res chain seq x y z
N MET A 1 0.34 1.52 -2.64
CA MET A 1 0.59 0.09 -2.26
C MET A 1 1.03 -0.61 -3.52
N THR A 2 1.88 -1.64 -3.45
CA THR A 2 2.34 -2.33 -4.68
C THR A 2 2.21 -3.84 -4.56
N THR A 3 2.26 -4.55 -5.70
CA THR A 3 2.57 -5.99 -5.67
C THR A 3 3.96 -6.23 -5.07
N PRO A 4 4.24 -7.41 -4.51
CA PRO A 4 5.60 -7.79 -4.16
C PRO A 4 6.52 -7.64 -5.38
N PRO A 5 7.72 -7.06 -5.22
CA PRO A 5 8.64 -6.89 -6.33
C PRO A 5 9.21 -8.23 -6.80
N GLU A 6 9.23 -8.42 -8.12
CA GLU A 6 10.00 -9.46 -8.79
C GLU A 6 11.39 -8.92 -9.16
N PHE A 7 12.41 -9.75 -8.99
CA PHE A 7 13.80 -9.43 -9.32
C PHE A 7 14.29 -10.38 -10.41
N ASP A 8 14.75 -9.83 -11.54
CA ASP A 8 15.27 -10.62 -12.66
C ASP A 8 16.34 -9.85 -13.45
N ASP A 9 17.49 -10.48 -13.71
CA ASP A 9 18.64 -9.94 -14.48
C ASP A 9 18.97 -8.43 -14.31
N GLY A 10 18.95 -7.93 -13.07
CA GLY A 10 19.23 -6.53 -12.76
C GLY A 10 18.04 -5.57 -12.89
N GLU A 11 16.85 -6.09 -13.20
CA GLU A 11 15.57 -5.38 -13.21
C GLU A 11 14.75 -5.70 -11.95
N ILE A 12 13.98 -4.71 -11.49
CA ILE A 12 12.97 -4.86 -10.45
C ILE A 12 11.62 -4.49 -11.08
N ARG A 13 10.65 -5.41 -11.02
CA ARG A 13 9.29 -5.18 -11.52
C ARG A 13 8.27 -5.28 -10.40
N TYR A 14 7.33 -4.37 -10.40
CA TYR A 14 6.14 -4.42 -9.54
C TYR A 14 5.02 -3.63 -10.21
N ILE A 15 3.81 -3.83 -9.73
CA ILE A 15 2.63 -3.09 -10.17
C ILE A 15 2.21 -2.19 -9.01
N ASP A 16 1.99 -0.91 -9.30
CA ASP A 16 1.37 0.01 -8.36
C ASP A 16 -0.14 -0.25 -8.31
N LEU A 17 -0.69 -0.25 -7.10
CA LEU A 17 -2.08 -0.62 -6.83
C LEU A 17 -2.89 0.58 -6.31
N ASP A 18 -2.42 1.80 -6.55
CA ASP A 18 -3.06 3.09 -6.22
C ASP A 18 -3.31 3.39 -4.72
N LEU A 19 -3.48 2.38 -3.87
CA LEU A 19 -3.85 2.56 -2.46
C LEU A 19 -2.67 3.00 -1.59
N ASP A 20 -2.66 4.21 -1.04
CA ASP A 20 -1.49 4.73 -0.31
C ASP A 20 -1.74 5.09 1.15
N VAL A 21 -0.72 4.91 1.99
CA VAL A 21 -0.71 5.37 3.38
C VAL A 21 0.30 6.50 3.51
N THR A 22 -0.18 7.70 3.84
CA THR A 22 0.66 8.86 4.14
C THR A 22 0.81 9.02 5.65
N VAL A 23 2.07 9.14 6.10
CA VAL A 23 2.42 9.47 7.49
C VAL A 23 3.18 10.80 7.48
N ARG A 24 2.61 11.84 8.09
CA ARG A 24 3.22 13.17 8.13
C ARG A 24 3.93 13.44 9.46
N ALA A 25 4.91 14.34 9.42
CA ALA A 25 5.52 14.90 10.63
C ALA A 25 4.41 15.48 11.54
N GLY A 26 4.37 15.04 12.79
CA GLY A 26 3.28 15.34 13.73
C GLY A 26 2.30 14.18 13.97
N GLY A 27 2.47 13.05 13.29
CA GLY A 27 1.73 11.80 13.57
C GLY A 27 0.38 11.67 12.85
N THR A 28 0.05 12.57 11.93
CA THR A 28 -1.14 12.43 11.08
C THR A 28 -0.93 11.27 10.10
N ILE A 29 -1.87 10.32 10.11
CA ILE A 29 -1.87 9.13 9.27
C ILE A 29 -3.16 9.15 8.44
N GLU A 30 -3.03 9.07 7.12
CA GLU A 30 -4.15 9.11 6.18
C GLU A 30 -4.02 8.01 5.14
N LEU A 31 -5.15 7.41 4.79
CA LEU A 31 -5.29 6.54 3.63
C LEU A 31 -5.71 7.41 2.45
N LEU A 32 -4.95 7.37 1.35
CA LEU A 32 -5.16 8.16 0.15
C LEU A 32 -5.62 7.26 -1.01
N ASP A 33 -6.24 7.88 -2.01
CA ASP A 33 -6.58 7.29 -3.32
C ASP A 33 -7.44 6.02 -3.23
N VAL A 34 -8.27 5.96 -2.18
CA VAL A 34 -9.20 4.85 -1.92
C VAL A 34 -10.25 4.72 -3.01
N ASP A 35 -10.75 5.84 -3.51
CA ASP A 35 -11.72 5.89 -4.61
C ASP A 35 -11.10 5.42 -5.93
N GLU A 36 -9.88 5.87 -6.24
CA GLU A 36 -9.11 5.41 -7.40
C GLU A 36 -8.85 3.89 -7.34
N PHE A 37 -8.38 3.38 -6.20
CA PHE A 37 -8.18 1.95 -5.99
C PHE A 37 -9.47 1.15 -6.21
N GLU A 38 -10.60 1.59 -5.65
CA GLU A 38 -11.89 0.89 -5.78
C GLU A 38 -12.45 0.93 -7.21
N GLU A 39 -12.20 2.00 -7.97
CA GLU A 39 -12.54 2.08 -9.39
C GLU A 39 -11.63 1.17 -10.23
N HIS A 40 -10.32 1.31 -10.10
CA HIS A 40 -9.33 0.61 -10.90
C HIS A 40 -9.32 -0.90 -10.66
N ARG A 41 -9.54 -1.37 -9.42
CA ARG A 41 -9.64 -2.82 -9.16
C ARG A 41 -10.78 -3.48 -9.93
N LEU A 42 -11.86 -2.74 -10.20
CA LEU A 42 -13.00 -3.22 -10.97
C LEU A 42 -12.74 -3.07 -12.47
N GLU A 43 -12.22 -1.91 -12.90
CA GLU A 43 -11.92 -1.63 -14.30
C GLU A 43 -10.87 -2.58 -14.88
N TYR A 44 -9.77 -2.78 -14.16
CA TYR A 44 -8.64 -3.61 -14.61
C TYR A 44 -8.69 -5.04 -14.09
N GLY A 45 -9.67 -5.39 -13.27
CA GLY A 45 -9.90 -6.76 -12.80
C GLY A 45 -8.80 -7.28 -11.89
N TYR A 46 -8.46 -6.53 -10.84
CA TYR A 46 -7.43 -6.94 -9.89
C TYR A 46 -7.82 -8.29 -9.24
N PRO A 47 -6.89 -9.25 -9.14
CA PRO A 47 -7.16 -10.51 -8.47
C PRO A 47 -7.63 -10.30 -7.01
N PRO A 48 -8.63 -11.06 -6.53
CA PRO A 48 -9.18 -10.85 -5.18
C PRO A 48 -8.13 -10.97 -4.06
N ASP A 49 -7.17 -11.86 -4.21
CA ASP A 49 -6.06 -12.05 -3.27
C ASP A 49 -5.09 -10.86 -3.27
N VAL A 50 -4.87 -10.22 -4.42
CA VAL A 50 -4.08 -8.99 -4.51
C VAL A 50 -4.78 -7.83 -3.79
N VAL A 51 -6.11 -7.70 -3.98
CA VAL A 51 -6.91 -6.69 -3.27
C VAL A 51 -6.86 -6.90 -1.75
N GLU A 52 -7.06 -8.13 -1.29
CA GLU A 52 -6.99 -8.48 0.13
C GLU A 52 -5.61 -8.14 0.73
N GLN A 53 -4.54 -8.49 0.02
CA GLN A 53 -3.17 -8.19 0.45
C GLN A 53 -2.89 -6.68 0.51
N ALA A 54 -3.33 -5.91 -0.48
CA ALA A 54 -3.15 -4.46 -0.49
C ALA A 54 -3.84 -3.79 0.70
N GLN A 55 -5.09 -4.17 0.98
CA GLN A 55 -5.86 -3.64 2.12
C GLN A 55 -5.24 -4.06 3.47
N ALA A 56 -4.79 -5.31 3.58
CA ALA A 56 -4.10 -5.80 4.78
C ALA A 56 -2.78 -5.06 5.03
N ALA A 57 -1.96 -4.86 3.99
CA ALA A 57 -0.70 -4.13 4.07
C ALA A 57 -0.91 -2.66 4.47
N ALA A 58 -1.90 -1.98 3.89
CA ALA A 58 -2.26 -0.61 4.29
C ALA A 58 -2.68 -0.53 5.77
N GLY A 59 -3.46 -1.51 6.25
CA GLY A 59 -3.84 -1.63 7.66
C GLY A 59 -2.66 -1.89 8.60
N GLU A 60 -1.73 -2.75 8.20
CA GLU A 60 -0.50 -3.04 8.94
C GLU A 60 0.39 -1.79 9.05
N LEU A 61 0.67 -1.11 7.93
CA LEU A 61 1.48 0.11 7.93
C LEU A 61 0.83 1.23 8.75
N SER A 62 -0.49 1.38 8.66
CA SER A 62 -1.23 2.32 9.51
C SER A 62 -1.06 1.99 11.00
N THR A 63 -1.08 0.70 11.35
CA THR A 63 -0.87 0.24 12.74
C THR A 63 0.55 0.49 13.23
N LEU A 64 1.56 0.20 12.39
CA LEU A 64 2.96 0.47 12.71
C LEU A 64 3.19 1.96 12.94
N ALA A 65 2.66 2.81 12.06
CA ALA A 65 2.75 4.26 12.17
C ALA A 65 2.06 4.80 13.44
N GLN A 66 0.85 4.31 13.75
CA GLN A 66 0.13 4.69 14.98
C GLN A 66 0.90 4.33 16.25
N ARG A 67 1.68 3.25 16.21
CA ARG A 67 2.47 2.76 17.35
C ARG A 67 3.90 3.32 17.38
N GLN A 68 4.26 4.19 16.43
CA GLN A 68 5.63 4.68 16.23
C GLN A 68 6.65 3.53 16.23
N GLN A 69 6.32 2.45 15.51
CA GLN A 69 7.20 1.31 15.31
C GLN A 69 7.93 1.47 13.98
N PHE A 70 9.12 0.87 13.86
CA PHE A 70 9.88 0.84 12.61
C PHE A 70 8.98 0.50 11.41
N PRO A 71 9.03 1.26 10.30
CA PRO A 71 10.00 2.33 9.99
C PRO A 71 9.61 3.75 10.47
N PHE A 72 8.59 3.89 11.31
CA PHE A 72 8.02 5.17 11.77
C PHE A 72 8.42 5.55 13.21
N ASP A 73 9.53 5.00 13.71
CA ASP A 73 10.06 5.17 15.07
C ASP A 73 11.06 6.34 15.21
N LEU A 74 10.99 7.32 14.30
CA LEU A 74 11.88 8.50 14.24
C LEU A 74 11.34 9.72 14.99
#